data_AF-M1E0A4-F1
#
_entry.id   AF-M1E0A4-F1
#
_cell.length_a   1.000
_cell.length_b   1.000
_cell.length_c   1.000
_cell.angle_alpha   90.00
_cell.angle_beta   90.00
_cell.angle_gamma   90.00
#
_symmetry.space_group_name_H-M   'P 1'
#
loop_
_entity.id
_entity.type
_entity.pdbx_description
1 polymer ?
#
loop_
_entity_poly.entity_id
_entity_poly.type
_entity_poly.pdbx_seq_one_letter_code
_entity_poly.pdbx_strand_id
1 'polypeptide(L)'
;MITRNPHVEEDDEYSTSRLTLKSGSYYNYQDIESGWTVNPRVYGDRQTRLFTYWTNDGSKETGCFDLTCPGFVQISHEIALGAAIYPISTQYGLPYSITIYIYKDFNTSNWWLQYGGSINIGYWPSKIFEGGLEVHAETVQWGGEVYSKNVGKHPHTKTQMGSGAFPFYIFANTGFMKYMRILDNTMELRYPQNVVAYSEEYDCYRTQYVGDYIEEPEFHFGGPGRNPLCP
;
A
#
# COMPACT_ATOMS: atom_id res chain seq x y z
N MET A 1 -9.68 -0.65 0.39
CA MET A 1 -8.69 -1.20 1.35
C MET A 1 -9.25 -1.02 2.75
N ILE A 2 -9.37 -2.08 3.55
CA ILE A 2 -9.83 -1.93 4.94
C ILE A 2 -8.78 -1.17 5.74
N THR A 3 -9.24 -0.26 6.60
CA THR A 3 -8.38 0.51 7.50
C THR A 3 -8.10 -0.28 8.78
N ARG A 4 -6.85 -0.33 9.21
CA ARG A 4 -6.42 -0.95 10.47
C ARG A 4 -5.37 -0.07 11.13
N ASN A 5 -5.20 -0.20 12.44
CA ASN A 5 -4.09 0.40 13.18
C ASN A 5 -3.22 -0.69 13.82
N PRO A 6 -2.36 -1.37 13.02
CA PRO A 6 -1.48 -2.41 13.55
C PRO A 6 -0.52 -1.84 14.59
N HIS A 7 -0.14 -2.67 15.57
CA HIS A 7 0.97 -2.35 16.45
C HIS A 7 2.27 -2.31 15.64
N VAL A 8 3.01 -1.22 15.75
CA VAL A 8 4.39 -1.13 15.30
C VAL A 8 5.25 -1.18 16.57
N GLU A 9 6.35 -1.94 16.58
CA GLU A 9 7.18 -2.16 17.77
C GLU A 9 8.07 -0.95 18.04
N GLU A 10 8.95 -0.60 17.08
CA GLU A 10 9.93 0.47 17.24
C GLU A 10 9.52 1.73 16.46
N ASP A 11 10.19 2.85 16.75
CA ASP A 11 9.87 4.14 16.12
C ASP A 11 10.46 4.29 14.71
N ASP A 12 11.46 3.48 14.34
CA ASP A 12 12.05 3.45 13.01
C ASP A 12 11.46 2.35 12.10
N GLU A 13 10.38 1.71 12.53
CA GLU A 13 9.62 0.70 11.80
C GLU A 13 8.32 1.27 11.23
N TYR A 14 7.74 0.59 10.25
CA TYR A 14 6.40 0.92 9.76
C TYR A 14 5.63 -0.30 9.28
N SER A 15 4.32 -0.14 9.22
CA SER A 15 3.39 -1.11 8.62
C SER A 15 2.41 -0.39 7.70
N THR A 16 2.25 -0.90 6.48
CA THR A 16 1.41 -0.27 5.45
C THR A 16 0.37 -1.23 4.91
N SER A 17 -0.68 -0.64 4.33
CA SER A 17 -1.52 -1.27 3.32
C SER A 17 -1.51 -0.35 2.11
N ARG A 18 -1.06 -0.85 0.96
CA ARG A 18 -0.75 -0.03 -0.22
C ARG A 18 -1.19 -0.64 -1.54
N LEU A 19 -1.59 0.24 -2.45
CA LEU A 19 -1.59 0.04 -3.88
C LEU A 19 -0.29 0.64 -4.43
N THR A 20 0.40 -0.12 -5.25
CA THR A 20 1.73 0.20 -5.78
C THR A 20 1.73 0.01 -7.29
N LEU A 21 2.28 0.97 -8.05
CA LEU A 21 2.55 0.85 -9.48
C LEU A 21 4.07 0.89 -9.69
N LYS A 22 4.60 -0.07 -10.44
CA LYS A 22 6.05 -0.19 -10.66
C LYS A 22 6.42 -0.30 -12.12
N SER A 23 7.60 0.21 -12.46
CA SER A 23 8.25 0.02 -13.77
C SER A 23 9.74 -0.23 -13.57
N GLY A 24 10.31 -1.19 -14.29
CA GLY A 24 11.72 -1.52 -14.23
C GLY A 24 12.02 -2.83 -13.49
N SER A 25 13.32 -3.12 -13.38
CA SER A 25 13.82 -4.39 -12.87
C SER A 25 13.77 -4.50 -11.35
N TYR A 26 13.82 -5.72 -10.81
CA TYR A 26 13.81 -5.97 -9.36
C TYR A 26 14.85 -5.17 -8.57
N TYR A 27 16.06 -4.97 -9.12
CA TYR A 27 17.13 -4.23 -8.46
C TYR A 27 17.13 -2.74 -8.76
N ASN A 28 16.37 -2.28 -9.74
CA ASN A 28 16.32 -0.87 -10.14
C ASN A 28 14.96 -0.63 -10.79
N TYR A 29 14.02 -0.18 -9.96
CA TYR A 29 12.64 0.08 -10.35
C TYR A 29 12.20 1.45 -9.86
N GLN A 30 11.21 1.97 -10.54
CA GLN A 30 10.47 3.17 -10.17
C GLN A 30 9.16 2.72 -9.56
N ASP A 31 8.73 3.44 -8.53
CA ASP A 31 7.56 3.08 -7.73
C ASP A 31 6.77 4.32 -7.36
N ILE A 32 5.44 4.20 -7.42
CA ILE A 32 4.51 5.09 -6.74
C ILE A 32 3.51 4.28 -5.95
N GLU A 33 3.27 4.71 -4.72
CA GLU A 33 2.43 4.01 -3.78
C GLU A 33 1.47 4.95 -3.08
N SER A 34 0.29 4.45 -2.76
CA SER A 34 -0.62 5.11 -1.83
C SER A 34 -1.52 4.11 -1.11
N GLY A 35 -2.00 4.54 0.05
CA GLY A 35 -2.83 3.73 0.92
C GLY A 35 -2.78 4.31 2.34
N TRP A 36 -2.72 3.43 3.33
CA TRP A 36 -2.52 3.86 4.70
C TRP A 36 -1.26 3.26 5.32
N THR A 37 -0.67 3.98 6.26
CA THR A 37 0.53 3.56 6.97
C THR A 37 0.44 3.91 8.46
N VAL A 38 1.13 3.13 9.28
CA VAL A 38 1.51 3.49 10.65
C VAL A 38 3.02 3.62 10.65
N ASN A 39 3.52 4.86 10.74
CA ASN A 39 4.95 5.16 10.60
C ASN A 39 5.37 6.26 11.61
N PRO A 40 5.81 5.88 12.82
CA PRO A 40 6.18 6.84 13.85
C PRO A 40 7.35 7.74 13.44
N ARG A 41 8.28 7.22 12.63
CA ARG A 41 9.43 7.99 12.15
C ARG A 41 9.02 9.22 11.34
N VAL A 42 8.00 9.07 10.50
CA VAL A 42 7.54 10.16 9.62
C VAL A 42 6.54 11.07 10.32
N TYR A 43 5.64 10.51 11.13
CA TYR A 43 4.49 11.27 11.67
C TYR A 43 4.57 11.62 13.16
N GLY A 44 5.53 11.05 13.89
CA GLY A 44 5.69 11.27 15.33
C GLY A 44 4.64 10.56 16.20
N ASP A 45 3.78 9.73 15.62
CA ASP A 45 2.80 8.92 16.35
C ASP A 45 2.53 7.57 15.68
N ARG A 46 1.71 6.74 16.35
CA ARG A 46 1.26 5.43 15.86
C ARG A 46 -0.20 5.47 15.41
N GLN A 47 -0.61 6.57 14.77
CA GLN A 47 -1.93 6.65 14.14
C GLN A 47 -1.84 6.19 12.69
N THR A 48 -2.86 5.47 12.23
CA THR A 48 -3.03 5.16 10.82
C THR A 48 -3.25 6.44 10.02
N ARG A 49 -2.37 6.71 9.06
CA ARG A 49 -2.39 7.92 8.25
C ARG A 49 -2.47 7.59 6.77
N LEU A 50 -3.18 8.41 6.01
CA LEU A 50 -3.15 8.37 4.56
C LEU A 50 -1.74 8.77 4.13
N PHE A 51 -1.13 8.01 3.22
CA PHE A 51 0.20 8.33 2.73
C PHE A 51 0.34 8.16 1.23
N THR A 52 1.39 8.78 0.73
CA THR A 52 1.99 8.47 -0.56
C THR A 52 3.46 8.17 -0.39
N TYR A 53 3.98 7.28 -1.23
CA TYR A 53 5.41 7.07 -1.39
C TYR A 53 5.77 7.10 -2.87
N TRP A 54 6.99 7.55 -3.20
CA TRP A 54 7.56 7.34 -4.52
C TRP A 54 9.07 7.19 -4.46
N THR A 55 9.63 6.47 -5.43
CA THR A 55 11.07 6.35 -5.67
C THR A 55 11.33 6.17 -7.17
N ASN A 56 12.50 6.58 -7.63
CA ASN A 56 12.97 6.40 -9.00
C ASN A 56 14.03 5.28 -9.13
N ASP A 57 14.55 4.76 -8.02
CA ASP A 57 15.74 3.89 -8.00
C ASP A 57 15.61 2.71 -7.02
N GLY A 58 14.39 2.34 -6.66
CA GLY A 58 14.11 1.26 -5.72
C GLY A 58 14.52 1.58 -4.29
N SER A 59 14.35 2.84 -3.88
CA SER A 59 14.61 3.32 -2.52
C SER A 59 16.10 3.32 -2.11
N LYS A 60 17.01 3.47 -3.07
CA LYS A 60 18.47 3.46 -2.81
C LYS A 60 18.98 4.83 -2.40
N GLU A 61 18.80 5.81 -3.28
CA GLU A 61 19.15 7.21 -3.08
C GLU A 61 17.89 8.08 -3.11
N THR A 62 16.87 7.68 -3.87
CA THR A 62 15.59 8.39 -3.96
C THR A 62 14.50 7.68 -3.19
N GLY A 63 13.56 8.43 -2.61
CA GLY A 63 12.48 7.85 -1.81
C GLY A 63 11.82 8.93 -0.98
N CYS A 64 10.51 9.03 -1.04
CA CYS A 64 9.82 10.15 -0.43
C CYS A 64 8.45 9.78 0.11
N PHE A 65 8.26 9.99 1.41
CA PHE A 65 6.94 9.97 2.01
C PHE A 65 6.26 11.33 1.87
N ASP A 66 5.00 11.33 1.44
CA ASP A 66 4.14 12.50 1.35
C ASP A 66 4.83 13.72 0.68
N LEU A 67 4.80 14.86 1.37
CA LEU A 67 5.40 16.11 0.94
C LEU A 67 6.72 16.40 1.69
N THR A 68 7.34 15.39 2.30
CA THR A 68 8.61 15.55 3.03
C THR A 68 9.79 15.89 2.12
N CYS A 69 9.63 15.63 0.82
CA CYS A 69 10.54 16.05 -0.23
C CYS A 69 9.76 16.38 -1.52
N PRO A 70 10.38 17.05 -2.51
CA PRO A 70 9.73 17.35 -3.79
C PRO A 70 9.45 16.08 -4.60
N GLY A 71 8.28 15.96 -5.20
CA GLY A 71 7.95 14.86 -6.12
C GLY A 71 6.47 14.53 -6.22
N PHE A 72 5.69 14.92 -5.21
CA PHE A 72 4.23 14.94 -5.28
C PHE A 72 3.71 16.39 -5.18
N VAL A 73 2.71 16.71 -6.00
CA VAL A 73 2.03 18.02 -5.98
C VAL A 73 0.61 17.80 -5.48
N GLN A 74 0.36 18.15 -4.22
CA GLN A 74 -0.99 18.13 -3.67
C GLN A 74 -1.78 19.35 -4.17
N ILE A 75 -2.98 19.10 -4.69
CA ILE A 75 -3.90 20.15 -5.18
C ILE A 75 -5.16 20.26 -4.31
N SER A 76 -5.58 19.17 -3.68
CA SER A 76 -6.80 19.16 -2.88
C SER A 76 -6.56 19.84 -1.53
N HIS A 77 -7.56 20.62 -1.12
CA HIS A 77 -7.65 21.19 0.23
C HIS A 77 -8.62 20.40 1.13
N GLU A 78 -9.25 19.34 0.60
CA GLU A 78 -10.21 18.51 1.34
C GLU A 78 -9.52 17.39 2.12
N ILE A 79 -8.48 16.79 1.54
CA ILE A 79 -7.74 15.67 2.12
C ILE A 79 -6.26 15.99 2.08
N ALA A 80 -5.63 15.99 3.25
CA ALA A 80 -4.19 16.19 3.40
C ALA A 80 -3.45 14.84 3.46
N LEU A 81 -2.33 14.76 2.75
CA LEU A 81 -1.38 13.67 2.97
C LEU A 81 -0.83 13.71 4.40
N GLY A 82 -0.61 12.54 4.97
CA GLY A 82 -0.26 12.38 6.38
C GLY A 82 -1.41 12.60 7.35
N ALA A 83 -2.64 12.94 6.91
CA ALA A 83 -3.77 13.07 7.81
C ALA A 83 -4.12 11.74 8.47
N ALA A 84 -4.44 11.79 9.78
CA ALA A 84 -4.94 10.63 10.50
C ALA A 84 -6.29 10.18 9.93
N ILE A 85 -6.39 8.90 9.59
CA ILE A 85 -7.62 8.32 9.07
C ILE A 85 -8.54 8.01 10.26
N TYR A 86 -9.76 8.50 10.20
CA TYR A 86 -10.80 8.19 11.16
C TYR A 86 -12.16 8.11 10.45
N PRO A 87 -13.02 7.15 10.82
CA PRO A 87 -12.80 6.05 11.77
C PRO A 87 -11.95 4.89 11.21
N ILE A 88 -11.37 4.08 12.11
CA ILE A 88 -10.58 2.88 11.79
C ILE A 88 -11.37 1.61 12.10
N SER A 89 -11.23 0.57 11.28
CA SER A 89 -11.87 -0.72 11.53
C SER A 89 -11.24 -1.45 12.71
N THR A 90 -12.07 -1.89 13.64
CA THR A 90 -11.68 -2.79 14.73
C THR A 90 -12.12 -4.23 14.43
N GLN A 91 -11.67 -5.19 15.24
CA GLN A 91 -11.98 -6.61 15.03
C GLN A 91 -13.47 -6.94 15.20
N TYR A 92 -14.17 -6.24 16.09
CA TYR A 92 -15.58 -6.49 16.41
C TYR A 92 -16.48 -5.28 16.15
N GLY A 93 -15.94 -4.24 15.51
CA GLY A 93 -16.65 -3.01 15.16
C GLY A 93 -17.07 -2.98 13.70
N LEU A 94 -17.56 -1.81 13.28
CA LEU A 94 -17.93 -1.57 11.88
C LEU A 94 -16.67 -1.58 10.98
N PRO A 95 -16.75 -2.19 9.79
CA PRO A 95 -15.66 -2.14 8.83
C PRO A 95 -15.63 -0.77 8.14
N TYR A 96 -14.46 -0.14 8.12
CA TYR A 96 -14.18 1.11 7.44
C TYR A 96 -13.09 0.92 6.40
N SER A 97 -13.35 1.36 5.17
CA SER A 97 -12.40 1.21 4.07
C SER A 97 -12.16 2.54 3.38
N ILE A 98 -10.96 2.68 2.82
CA ILE A 98 -10.62 3.76 1.89
C ILE A 98 -10.54 3.21 0.47
N THR A 99 -10.87 4.05 -0.50
CA THR A 99 -10.74 3.75 -1.92
C THR A 99 -9.64 4.63 -2.49
N ILE A 100 -8.60 3.98 -3.01
CA ILE A 100 -7.45 4.64 -3.65
C ILE A 100 -7.49 4.29 -5.12
N TYR A 101 -7.32 5.30 -5.96
CA TYR A 101 -7.22 5.13 -7.39
C TYR A 101 -6.02 5.93 -7.91
N ILE A 102 -5.12 5.26 -8.61
CA ILE A 102 -3.96 5.86 -9.25
C ILE A 102 -4.14 5.69 -10.75
N TYR A 103 -4.07 6.79 -11.50
CA TYR A 103 -4.27 6.78 -12.94
C TYR A 103 -3.33 7.75 -13.63
N LYS A 104 -2.98 7.44 -14.88
CA LYS A 104 -2.17 8.34 -15.71
C LYS A 104 -3.08 9.26 -16.49
N ASP A 105 -2.89 10.56 -16.37
CA ASP A 105 -3.62 11.53 -17.20
C ASP A 105 -3.03 11.57 -18.61
N PHE A 106 -3.88 11.42 -19.62
CA PHE A 106 -3.45 11.41 -21.03
C PHE A 106 -2.97 12.77 -21.52
N ASN A 107 -3.41 13.87 -20.91
CA ASN A 107 -3.06 15.22 -21.38
C ASN A 107 -1.71 15.67 -20.86
N THR A 108 -1.44 15.44 -19.57
CA THR A 108 -0.21 15.89 -18.90
C THR A 108 0.81 14.78 -18.68
N SER A 109 0.44 13.52 -18.92
CA SER A 109 1.21 12.31 -18.60
C SER A 109 1.50 12.10 -17.11
N ASN A 110 0.97 12.96 -16.24
CA ASN A 110 1.19 12.86 -14.79
C ASN A 110 0.38 11.69 -14.20
N TRP A 111 0.92 11.10 -13.14
CA TRP A 111 0.20 10.10 -12.35
C TRP A 111 -0.62 10.81 -11.28
N TRP A 112 -1.93 10.66 -11.33
CA TRP A 112 -2.86 11.25 -10.40
C TRP A 112 -3.24 10.28 -9.30
N LEU A 113 -3.36 10.81 -8.09
CA LEU A 113 -3.90 10.12 -6.94
C LEU A 113 -5.31 10.64 -6.64
N GLN A 114 -6.27 9.72 -6.59
CA GLN A 114 -7.64 10.00 -6.22
C GLN A 114 -8.07 9.17 -5.00
N TYR A 115 -8.85 9.82 -4.13
CA TYR A 115 -9.43 9.23 -2.93
C TYR A 115 -10.96 9.22 -3.02
N GLY A 116 -11.57 8.12 -2.56
CA GLY A 116 -13.02 8.00 -2.48
C GLY A 116 -13.75 8.03 -3.82
N GLY A 117 -13.04 7.82 -4.94
CA GLY A 117 -13.59 7.78 -6.29
C GLY A 117 -13.95 9.15 -6.90
N SER A 118 -13.63 10.25 -6.24
CA SER A 118 -13.99 11.59 -6.74
C SER A 118 -13.02 12.71 -6.37
N ILE A 119 -12.27 12.58 -5.27
CA ILE A 119 -11.38 13.64 -4.79
C ILE A 119 -9.98 13.42 -5.34
N ASN A 120 -9.56 14.23 -6.29
CA ASN A 120 -8.18 14.23 -6.79
C ASN A 120 -7.27 14.92 -5.76
N ILE A 121 -6.50 14.14 -5.01
CA ILE A 121 -5.59 14.66 -3.97
C ILE A 121 -4.47 15.48 -4.61
N GLY A 122 -3.88 14.95 -5.68
CA GLY A 122 -2.66 15.49 -6.28
C GLY A 122 -2.08 14.56 -7.33
N TYR A 123 -0.87 14.85 -7.77
CA TYR A 123 -0.19 14.07 -8.80
C TYR A 123 1.32 14.00 -8.59
N TRP A 124 1.93 12.93 -9.09
CA TRP A 124 3.36 12.83 -9.34
C TRP A 124 3.66 13.29 -10.77
N PRO A 125 4.53 14.31 -10.97
CA PRO A 125 4.93 14.73 -12.30
C PRO A 125 5.63 13.60 -13.05
N SER A 126 5.24 13.31 -14.30
CA SER A 126 5.78 12.17 -15.06
C SER A 126 7.31 12.21 -15.22
N LYS A 127 7.86 13.43 -15.30
CA LYS A 127 9.28 13.69 -15.59
C LYS A 127 10.24 13.26 -14.48
N ILE A 128 9.75 12.96 -13.27
CA ILE A 128 10.61 12.46 -12.19
C ILE A 128 10.96 10.98 -12.36
N PHE A 129 10.36 10.30 -13.34
CA PHE A 129 10.41 8.85 -13.55
C PHE A 129 11.17 8.44 -14.82
N GLU A 130 12.18 9.20 -15.23
CA GLU A 130 13.23 8.88 -16.24
C GLU A 130 12.94 7.65 -17.16
N GLY A 131 11.91 7.71 -18.01
CA GLY A 131 11.56 6.66 -18.98
C GLY A 131 10.80 5.41 -18.49
N GLY A 132 10.64 5.17 -17.18
CA GLY A 132 9.91 4.00 -16.67
C GLY A 132 8.41 4.28 -16.49
N LEU A 133 8.00 4.67 -15.29
CA LEU A 133 6.64 5.17 -15.00
C LEU A 133 6.33 6.43 -15.82
N GLU A 134 7.34 7.16 -16.31
CA GLU A 134 7.15 8.20 -17.32
C GLU A 134 6.42 7.68 -18.57
N VAL A 135 6.60 6.41 -18.94
CA VAL A 135 5.95 5.74 -20.08
C VAL A 135 4.73 4.95 -19.62
N HIS A 136 4.89 3.98 -18.72
CA HIS A 136 3.79 3.16 -18.19
C HIS A 136 4.21 2.38 -16.93
N ALA A 137 3.23 1.86 -16.20
CA ALA A 137 3.46 0.86 -15.17
C ALA A 137 3.53 -0.54 -15.82
N GLU A 138 4.54 -1.32 -15.45
CA GLU A 138 4.72 -2.71 -15.90
C GLU A 138 4.02 -3.68 -14.95
N THR A 139 3.96 -3.34 -13.66
CA THR A 139 3.29 -4.16 -12.64
C THR A 139 2.47 -3.29 -11.69
N VAL A 140 1.43 -3.90 -11.14
CA VAL A 140 0.62 -3.35 -10.07
C VAL A 140 0.60 -4.34 -8.92
N GLN A 141 0.71 -3.84 -7.70
CA GLN A 141 0.72 -4.65 -6.49
C GLN A 141 -0.29 -4.11 -5.48
N TRP A 142 -0.99 -5.03 -4.84
CA TRP A 142 -1.91 -4.77 -3.73
C TRP A 142 -1.44 -5.57 -2.53
N GLY A 143 -1.28 -4.94 -1.38
CA GLY A 143 -0.99 -5.68 -0.16
C GLY A 143 -0.51 -4.83 0.99
N GLY A 144 0.24 -5.44 1.88
CA GLY A 144 0.89 -4.77 3.00
C GLY A 144 2.39 -4.96 2.97
N GLU A 145 3.10 -3.98 3.51
CA GLU A 145 4.53 -4.05 3.74
C GLU A 145 4.81 -3.74 5.22
N VAL A 146 5.75 -4.48 5.80
CA VAL A 146 6.35 -4.12 7.08
C VAL A 146 7.81 -3.84 6.85
N TYR A 147 8.27 -2.68 7.29
CA TYR A 147 9.68 -2.37 7.36
C TYR A 147 10.17 -2.47 8.79
N SER A 148 11.23 -3.26 8.95
CA SER A 148 12.04 -3.31 10.15
C SER A 148 13.45 -3.78 9.81
N LYS A 149 14.44 -3.29 10.54
CA LYS A 149 15.81 -3.82 10.48
C LYS A 149 15.90 -5.28 10.94
N ASN A 150 14.87 -5.81 11.60
CA ASN A 150 14.80 -7.17 12.13
C ASN A 150 14.01 -8.13 11.22
N VAL A 151 13.48 -7.67 10.07
CA VAL A 151 13.00 -8.58 9.01
C VAL A 151 14.17 -9.46 8.56
N GLY A 152 13.94 -10.77 8.40
CA GLY A 152 14.97 -11.76 8.12
C GLY A 152 15.95 -12.05 9.25
N LYS A 153 15.69 -11.57 10.49
CA LYS A 153 16.53 -11.80 11.67
C LYS A 153 15.75 -12.44 12.82
N HIS A 154 16.50 -13.04 13.75
CA HIS A 154 15.99 -13.60 15.00
C HIS A 154 16.66 -12.90 16.20
N PRO A 155 15.90 -12.32 17.15
CA PRO A 155 14.44 -12.28 17.17
C PRO A 155 13.88 -11.37 16.06
N HIS A 156 12.76 -11.80 15.48
CA HIS A 156 12.02 -10.99 14.49
C HIS A 156 11.30 -9.80 15.17
N THR A 157 10.94 -8.77 14.41
CA THR A 157 10.09 -7.67 14.91
C THR A 157 8.69 -8.16 15.31
N LYS A 158 8.10 -7.56 16.36
CA LYS A 158 6.69 -7.69 16.74
C LYS A 158 5.76 -6.74 15.98
N THR A 159 6.29 -5.97 15.03
CA THR A 159 5.45 -5.13 14.18
C THR A 159 4.44 -5.98 13.43
N GLN A 160 3.19 -5.56 13.50
CA GLN A 160 2.06 -6.26 12.94
C GLN A 160 1.76 -5.77 11.53
N MET A 161 1.24 -6.66 10.69
CA MET A 161 0.70 -6.31 9.37
C MET A 161 -0.82 -6.47 9.35
N GLY A 162 -1.52 -5.52 8.72
CA GLY A 162 -2.98 -5.51 8.67
C GLY A 162 -3.58 -5.36 10.07
N SER A 163 -4.24 -6.39 10.58
CA SER A 163 -4.77 -6.42 11.96
C SER A 163 -3.84 -7.06 12.99
N GLY A 164 -2.69 -7.59 12.55
CA GLY A 164 -1.84 -8.45 13.37
C GLY A 164 -2.24 -9.93 13.39
N ALA A 165 -3.39 -10.28 12.80
CA ALA A 165 -3.80 -11.67 12.62
C ALA A 165 -3.37 -12.20 11.24
N PHE A 166 -3.07 -13.50 11.16
CA PHE A 166 -2.89 -14.16 9.87
C PHE A 166 -4.21 -14.15 9.07
N PRO A 167 -4.15 -13.98 7.74
CA PRO A 167 -5.31 -14.05 6.86
C PRO A 167 -6.05 -15.38 7.02
N PHE A 168 -7.36 -15.26 7.21
CA PHE A 168 -8.30 -16.38 7.12
C PHE A 168 -9.58 -15.85 6.49
N TYR A 169 -9.78 -16.13 5.20
CA TYR A 169 -10.82 -15.54 4.36
C TYR A 169 -12.26 -15.56 4.94
N ILE A 170 -12.59 -16.51 5.83
CA ILE A 170 -13.92 -16.59 6.46
C ILE A 170 -14.10 -15.48 7.51
N PHE A 171 -13.02 -15.08 8.19
CA PHE A 171 -13.05 -14.05 9.20
C PHE A 171 -12.47 -12.76 8.59
N ALA A 172 -13.32 -11.78 8.32
CA ALA A 172 -12.95 -10.44 7.85
C ALA A 172 -12.16 -9.61 8.90
N ASN A 173 -11.38 -10.28 9.76
CA ASN A 173 -10.61 -9.76 10.88
C ASN A 173 -9.16 -9.47 10.51
N THR A 174 -8.81 -9.47 9.22
CA THR A 174 -7.45 -9.29 8.70
C THR A 174 -7.31 -7.96 7.98
N GLY A 175 -6.13 -7.70 7.41
CA GLY A 175 -6.02 -6.74 6.32
C GLY A 175 -6.62 -7.34 5.05
N PHE A 176 -7.40 -6.55 4.31
CA PHE A 176 -7.94 -6.98 3.02
C PHE A 176 -8.13 -5.84 2.02
N MET A 177 -8.13 -6.21 0.75
CA MET A 177 -8.46 -5.36 -0.39
C MET A 177 -9.53 -6.05 -1.25
N LYS A 178 -10.49 -5.24 -1.70
CA LYS A 178 -11.58 -5.64 -2.61
C LYS A 178 -11.65 -4.62 -3.75
N TYR A 179 -12.42 -4.94 -4.79
CA TYR A 179 -12.60 -4.10 -5.97
C TYR A 179 -11.28 -3.75 -6.67
N MET A 180 -10.35 -4.70 -6.70
CA MET A 180 -9.09 -4.54 -7.43
C MET A 180 -9.39 -4.45 -8.93
N ARG A 181 -8.94 -3.37 -9.56
CA ARG A 181 -9.15 -3.08 -10.98
C ARG A 181 -7.91 -2.42 -11.57
N ILE A 182 -7.68 -2.67 -12.86
CA ILE A 182 -6.64 -2.04 -13.66
C ILE A 182 -7.33 -1.25 -14.77
N LEU A 183 -6.87 -0.02 -15.00
CA LEU A 183 -7.18 0.72 -16.21
C LEU A 183 -6.02 0.53 -17.18
N ASP A 184 -6.27 -0.12 -18.31
CA ASP A 184 -5.28 -0.29 -19.38
C ASP A 184 -5.54 0.68 -20.55
N ASN A 185 -4.80 0.52 -21.64
CA ASN A 185 -4.89 1.37 -22.83
C ASN A 185 -6.26 1.31 -23.54
N THR A 186 -7.13 0.33 -23.21
CA THR A 186 -8.51 0.27 -23.72
C THR A 186 -9.44 1.27 -23.05
N MET A 187 -8.98 1.97 -22.01
CA MET A 187 -9.75 2.89 -21.19
C MET A 187 -10.94 2.23 -20.45
N GLU A 188 -10.86 0.92 -20.25
CA GLU A 188 -11.84 0.16 -19.47
C GLU A 188 -11.22 -0.36 -18.18
N LEU A 189 -11.96 -0.24 -17.08
CA LEU A 189 -11.57 -0.86 -15.80
C LEU A 189 -11.82 -2.37 -15.88
N ARG A 190 -10.76 -3.15 -15.71
CA ARG A 190 -10.80 -4.61 -15.83
C ARG A 190 -10.26 -5.28 -14.58
N TYR A 191 -10.66 -6.53 -14.36
CA TYR A 191 -10.04 -7.36 -13.34
C TYR A 191 -8.57 -7.62 -13.68
N PRO A 192 -7.67 -7.63 -12.69
CA PRO A 192 -6.28 -8.00 -12.92
C PRO A 192 -6.21 -9.45 -13.42
N GLN A 193 -5.41 -9.67 -14.47
CA GLN A 193 -5.11 -11.02 -14.98
C GLN A 193 -3.77 -11.49 -14.41
N ASN A 194 -3.57 -12.81 -14.32
CA ASN A 194 -2.34 -13.42 -13.81
C ASN A 194 -1.97 -12.97 -12.38
N VAL A 195 -2.95 -12.95 -11.48
CA VAL A 195 -2.73 -12.59 -10.08
C VAL A 195 -1.99 -13.72 -9.34
N VAL A 196 -0.91 -13.36 -8.66
CA VAL A 196 -0.14 -14.28 -7.81
C VAL A 196 -0.07 -13.69 -6.40
N ALA A 197 -0.49 -14.47 -5.41
CA ALA A 197 -0.28 -14.14 -4.01
C ALA A 197 1.12 -14.59 -3.58
N TYR A 198 1.86 -13.70 -2.92
CA TYR A 198 3.24 -13.93 -2.48
C TYR A 198 3.45 -13.37 -1.07
N SER A 199 4.38 -13.96 -0.32
CA SER A 199 4.87 -13.44 0.96
C SER A 199 6.36 -13.73 1.10
N GLU A 200 7.15 -12.71 1.40
CA GLU A 200 8.60 -12.83 1.59
C GLU A 200 8.94 -13.56 2.90
N GLU A 201 8.15 -13.32 3.96
CA GLU A 201 8.34 -13.86 5.30
C GLU A 201 7.11 -14.67 5.72
N TYR A 202 6.86 -15.79 5.05
CA TYR A 202 5.59 -16.55 5.15
C TYR A 202 5.20 -16.97 6.58
N ASP A 203 6.18 -17.27 7.44
CA ASP A 203 5.92 -17.67 8.82
C ASP A 203 5.63 -16.47 9.75
N CYS A 204 5.95 -15.25 9.32
CA CYS A 204 5.73 -14.01 10.07
C CYS A 204 4.49 -13.26 9.57
N TYR A 205 4.28 -13.25 8.24
CA TYR A 205 3.16 -12.62 7.53
C TYR A 205 2.68 -13.52 6.41
N ARG A 206 1.36 -13.64 6.24
CA ARG A 206 0.78 -14.48 5.19
C ARG A 206 -0.12 -13.65 4.29
N THR A 207 -0.36 -14.21 3.12
CA THR A 207 -1.28 -13.66 2.11
C THR A 207 -2.22 -14.76 1.64
N GLN A 208 -3.43 -14.38 1.27
CA GLN A 208 -4.44 -15.27 0.72
C GLN A 208 -5.25 -14.50 -0.33
N TYR A 209 -5.17 -14.94 -1.58
CA TYR A 209 -6.02 -14.45 -2.65
C TYR A 209 -7.22 -15.38 -2.82
N VAL A 210 -8.41 -14.80 -2.88
CA VAL A 210 -9.67 -15.52 -3.14
C VAL A 210 -10.25 -14.93 -4.41
N GLY A 211 -10.12 -15.64 -5.53
CA GLY A 211 -10.66 -15.22 -6.82
C GLY A 211 -11.70 -16.19 -7.39
N ASP A 212 -11.67 -17.45 -6.97
CA ASP A 212 -12.60 -18.48 -7.46
C ASP A 212 -13.90 -18.47 -6.65
N TYR A 213 -15.02 -18.73 -7.34
CA TYR A 213 -16.36 -18.89 -6.74
C TYR A 213 -16.91 -17.67 -5.99
N ILE A 214 -16.34 -16.48 -6.21
CA ILE A 214 -16.86 -15.21 -5.68
C ILE A 214 -17.00 -14.17 -6.80
N GLU A 215 -17.97 -13.26 -6.65
CA GLU A 215 -18.25 -12.23 -7.67
C GLU A 215 -17.14 -11.17 -7.75
N GLU A 216 -16.55 -10.82 -6.60
CA GLU A 216 -15.48 -9.83 -6.49
C GLU A 216 -14.27 -10.45 -5.80
N PRO A 217 -13.14 -10.63 -6.51
CA PRO A 217 -11.91 -11.15 -5.92
C PRO A 217 -11.44 -10.34 -4.71
N GLU A 218 -10.97 -11.05 -3.69
CA GLU A 218 -10.48 -10.47 -2.45
C GLU A 218 -9.03 -10.87 -2.20
N PHE A 219 -8.23 -9.91 -1.77
CA PHE A 219 -6.87 -10.16 -1.33
C PHE A 219 -6.76 -9.90 0.16
N HIS A 220 -6.40 -10.93 0.92
CA HIS A 220 -6.25 -10.89 2.37
C HIS A 220 -4.76 -11.00 2.74
N PHE A 221 -4.33 -10.23 3.73
CA PHE A 221 -2.96 -10.24 4.21
C PHE A 221 -2.89 -9.86 5.69
N GLY A 222 -1.80 -10.26 6.34
CA GLY A 222 -1.54 -9.88 7.72
C GLY A 222 -0.64 -10.87 8.45
N GLY A 223 -0.33 -10.54 9.69
CA GLY A 223 0.44 -11.39 10.57
C GLY A 223 0.98 -10.62 11.76
N PRO A 224 1.35 -11.33 12.83
CA PRO A 224 1.82 -10.71 14.07
C PRO A 224 3.29 -10.26 14.01
N GLY A 225 4.01 -10.54 12.92
CA GLY A 225 5.46 -10.50 12.93
C GLY A 225 5.99 -11.68 13.75
N ARG A 226 6.65 -11.37 14.88
CA ARG A 226 7.25 -12.38 15.75
C ARG A 226 6.21 -13.31 16.38
N ASN A 227 6.41 -14.62 16.21
CA ASN A 227 5.55 -15.68 16.74
C ASN A 227 6.32 -17.01 16.85
N PRO A 228 5.75 -18.11 17.41
CA PRO A 228 6.48 -19.37 17.58
C PRO A 228 7.07 -19.99 16.29
N LEU A 229 6.49 -19.70 15.12
CA LEU A 229 7.01 -20.14 13.81
C LEU A 229 7.99 -19.12 13.19
N CYS A 230 8.01 -17.89 13.70
CA CYS A 230 8.90 -16.81 13.29
C CYS A 230 9.47 -16.12 14.56
N PRO A 231 10.46 -16.74 15.22
CA PRO A 231 10.93 -16.31 16.54
C PRO A 231 11.76 -15.01 16.52
#